data_AF-A0A974N961-F1
#
_entry.id   AF-A0A974N961-F1
#
_cell.length_a   1.000
_cell.length_b   1.000
_cell.length_c   1.000
_cell.angle_alpha   90.00
_cell.angle_beta   90.00
_cell.angle_gamma   90.00
#
_symmetry.space_group_name_H-M   'P 1'
#
loop_
_entity.id
_entity.type
_entity.pdbx_description
1 polymer ?
#
loop_
_entity_poly.entity_id
_entity_poly.type
_entity_poly.pdbx_seq_one_letter_code
_entity_poly.pdbx_strand_id
1 'polypeptide(L)'
;MFLTKIDLDPTRRATRRYLGSPQVMHAVVMKATKGGQGEGPGRVLWRVDQGVTTSLYLLSPSEPDCTQLVTEAGAAGTQARTLDYSPLLDRLAPGQLWAFRLTANPSYSSPRGPGVRGKRYGHVTVEQQRQWLVSRTAGYGFELVPVADTDPDRADSVVVVVRRERPVFNRNRPNEGGHDRVTINRTVYEGVLHVTDAEVLRRVLVTGIGRSKAYGCGLMTLARVRRG
;
A
#
# COMPACT_ATOMS: atom_id res chain seq x y z
N MET A 1 -1.08 -7.63 15.33
CA MET A 1 -1.24 -6.78 14.12
C MET A 1 -2.67 -6.94 13.65
N PHE A 2 -3.36 -5.87 13.24
CA PHE A 2 -4.76 -5.90 12.85
C PHE A 2 -4.94 -5.35 11.44
N LEU A 3 -5.75 -6.04 10.63
CA LEU A 3 -6.18 -5.57 9.32
C LEU A 3 -7.66 -5.17 9.38
N THR A 4 -7.95 -3.92 9.08
CA THR A 4 -9.29 -3.34 9.08
C THR A 4 -9.71 -2.95 7.66
N LYS A 5 -10.93 -3.32 7.25
CA LYS A 5 -11.58 -2.87 6.02
C LYS A 5 -12.80 -2.01 6.34
N ILE A 6 -12.89 -0.84 5.71
CA ILE A 6 -14.05 0.07 5.80
C ILE A 6 -14.50 0.43 4.39
N ASP A 7 -15.78 0.22 4.10
CA ASP A 7 -16.36 0.70 2.83
C ASP A 7 -16.79 2.16 2.99
N LEU A 8 -16.23 3.03 2.17
CA LEU A 8 -16.43 4.49 2.19
C LEU A 8 -17.49 4.90 1.18
N ASP A 9 -18.16 6.02 1.45
CA ASP A 9 -19.10 6.66 0.54
C ASP A 9 -18.49 7.89 -0.13
N PRO A 10 -18.13 7.82 -1.43
CA PRO A 10 -17.57 8.96 -2.16
C PRO A 10 -18.50 10.18 -2.26
N THR A 11 -19.81 10.01 -2.05
CA THR A 11 -20.79 11.10 -2.09
C THR A 11 -20.80 11.94 -0.81
N ARG A 12 -20.13 11.50 0.26
CA ARG A 12 -19.99 12.28 1.50
C ARG A 12 -18.85 13.29 1.41
N ARG A 13 -19.08 14.48 1.97
CA ARG A 13 -18.10 15.57 1.99
C ARG A 13 -16.80 15.18 2.69
N ALA A 14 -16.88 14.47 3.82
CA ALA A 14 -15.70 14.01 4.55
C ALA A 14 -14.88 13.03 3.71
N THR A 15 -15.51 12.06 3.05
CA THR A 15 -14.84 11.13 2.14
C THR A 15 -14.10 11.85 1.02
N ARG A 16 -14.74 12.79 0.33
CA ARG A 16 -14.07 13.59 -0.71
C ARG A 16 -12.86 14.35 -0.17
N ARG A 17 -13.00 14.95 1.03
CA ARG A 17 -11.89 15.66 1.69
C ARG A 17 -10.74 14.71 2.02
N TYR A 18 -11.03 13.51 2.53
CA TYR A 18 -10.02 12.53 2.89
C TYR A 18 -9.30 12.01 1.65
N LEU A 19 -10.05 11.60 0.61
CA LEU A 19 -9.49 11.08 -0.64
C LEU A 19 -8.72 12.15 -1.43
N GLY A 20 -9.16 13.41 -1.37
CA GLY A 20 -8.54 14.53 -2.07
C GLY A 20 -7.21 15.00 -1.47
N SER A 21 -6.85 14.57 -0.25
CA SER A 21 -5.59 14.96 0.38
C SER A 21 -4.92 13.79 1.11
N PRO A 22 -3.76 13.32 0.62
CA PRO A 22 -2.98 12.28 1.30
C PRO A 22 -2.61 12.65 2.75
N GLN A 23 -2.47 13.95 3.06
CA GLN A 23 -2.18 14.41 4.42
C GLN A 23 -3.41 14.31 5.33
N VAL A 24 -4.59 14.67 4.82
CA VAL A 24 -5.82 14.55 5.60
C VAL A 24 -6.13 13.08 5.86
N MET A 25 -6.06 12.22 4.84
CA MET A 25 -6.26 10.78 5.04
C MET A 25 -5.24 10.21 6.03
N HIS A 26 -3.97 10.60 5.91
CA HIS A 26 -2.94 10.18 6.87
C HIS A 26 -3.31 10.59 8.30
N ALA A 27 -3.71 11.85 8.53
CA ALA A 27 -4.08 12.33 9.85
C ALA A 27 -5.25 11.55 10.45
N VAL A 28 -6.29 11.27 9.66
CA VAL A 28 -7.46 10.48 10.10
C VAL A 28 -7.07 9.04 10.45
N VAL A 29 -6.25 8.40 9.62
CA VAL A 29 -5.71 7.06 9.87
C VAL A 29 -4.84 7.03 11.13
N MET A 30 -3.96 8.02 11.32
CA MET A 30 -3.13 8.10 12.51
C MET A 30 -3.97 8.35 13.77
N LYS A 31 -5.08 9.11 13.69
CA LYS A 31 -6.02 9.27 14.80
C LYS A 31 -6.68 7.94 15.17
N ALA A 32 -7.19 7.20 14.19
CA ALA A 32 -7.85 5.90 14.42
C ALA A 32 -6.91 4.86 15.03
N THR A 33 -5.60 4.97 14.75
CA THR A 33 -4.56 4.04 15.24
C THR A 33 -3.82 4.56 16.46
N LYS A 34 -4.31 5.61 17.14
CA LYS A 34 -3.66 6.24 18.31
C LYS A 34 -2.19 6.59 18.05
N GLY A 35 -1.88 7.14 16.87
CA GLY A 35 -0.51 7.50 16.47
C GLY A 35 0.36 6.30 16.06
N GLY A 36 -0.22 5.11 15.92
CA GLY A 36 0.53 3.88 15.69
C GLY A 36 1.22 3.35 16.94
N GLN A 37 0.76 3.76 18.13
CA GLN A 37 1.22 3.21 19.40
C GLN A 37 0.89 1.70 19.48
N GLY A 38 1.89 0.91 19.86
CA GLY A 38 1.79 -0.53 20.03
C GLY A 38 3.17 -1.14 20.17
N GLU A 39 3.31 -2.15 21.01
CA GLU A 39 4.59 -2.79 21.33
C GLU A 39 5.01 -3.85 20.28
N GLY A 40 4.12 -4.18 19.34
CA GLY A 40 4.36 -5.20 18.33
C GLY A 40 5.19 -4.74 17.12
N PRO A 41 5.83 -5.68 16.40
CA PRO A 41 6.59 -5.38 15.19
C PRO A 41 5.66 -4.88 14.07
N GLY A 42 6.06 -3.80 13.40
CA GLY A 42 5.34 -3.29 12.23
C GLY A 42 5.09 -1.79 12.29
N ARG A 43 4.22 -1.31 11.41
CA ARG A 43 3.80 0.10 11.38
C ARG A 43 2.38 0.23 10.84
N VAL A 44 1.82 1.42 11.01
CA VAL A 44 0.59 1.79 10.32
C VAL A 44 0.83 1.88 8.81
N LEU A 45 0.05 1.11 8.05
CA LEU A 45 -0.03 1.13 6.59
C LEU A 45 -1.49 1.24 6.18
N TRP A 46 -1.76 1.90 5.06
CA TRP A 46 -3.12 1.99 4.54
C TRP A 46 -3.11 2.06 3.03
N ARG A 47 -4.24 1.67 2.43
CA ARG A 47 -4.51 1.72 0.99
C ARG A 47 -5.98 1.99 0.78
N VAL A 48 -6.30 2.86 -0.17
CA VAL A 48 -7.67 2.98 -0.67
C VAL A 48 -7.77 2.27 -2.01
N ASP A 49 -8.66 1.31 -2.09
CA ASP A 49 -9.04 0.66 -3.34
C ASP A 49 -10.29 1.34 -3.89
N GLN A 50 -10.21 1.82 -5.12
CA GLN A 50 -11.31 2.44 -5.85
C GLN A 50 -11.64 1.58 -7.05
N GLY A 51 -12.86 1.05 -7.08
CA GLY A 51 -13.43 0.25 -8.16
C GLY A 51 -14.95 0.34 -8.07
N VAL A 52 -15.64 -0.81 -8.09
CA VAL A 52 -17.09 -0.87 -7.85
C VAL A 52 -17.45 -0.25 -6.50
N THR A 53 -16.64 -0.50 -5.48
CA THR A 53 -16.72 0.18 -4.17
C THR A 53 -15.45 0.98 -3.92
N THR A 54 -15.54 1.96 -3.01
CA THR A 54 -14.36 2.63 -2.45
C THR A 54 -14.10 2.05 -1.07
N SER A 55 -13.01 1.32 -0.88
CA SER A 55 -12.69 0.65 0.38
C SER A 55 -11.34 1.11 0.93
N LEU A 56 -11.31 1.49 2.21
CA LEU A 56 -10.09 1.73 2.96
C LEU A 56 -9.64 0.44 3.62
N TYR A 57 -8.41 0.02 3.34
CA TYR A 57 -7.68 -0.99 4.09
C TYR A 57 -6.68 -0.31 5.01
N LEU A 58 -6.65 -0.72 6.27
CA LEU A 58 -5.79 -0.20 7.32
C LEU A 58 -5.12 -1.37 8.03
N LEU A 59 -3.79 -1.37 8.09
CA LEU A 59 -3.00 -2.29 8.89
C LEU A 59 -2.37 -1.52 10.05
N SER A 60 -2.51 -2.01 11.28
CA SER A 60 -1.95 -1.37 12.48
C SER A 60 -1.44 -2.37 13.52
N PRO A 61 -0.47 -1.98 14.38
CA PRO A 61 0.02 -2.81 15.47
C PRO A 61 -1.06 -3.22 16.47
N SER A 62 -1.86 -2.26 16.93
CA SER A 62 -3.02 -2.43 17.81
C SER A 62 -4.34 -2.35 17.04
N GLU A 63 -5.42 -2.82 17.64
CA GLU A 63 -6.76 -2.68 17.09
C GLU A 63 -7.12 -1.18 16.97
N PRO A 64 -7.53 -0.69 15.78
CA PRO A 64 -7.83 0.72 15.58
C PRO A 64 -9.26 1.06 15.99
N ASP A 65 -9.45 2.22 16.62
CA ASP A 65 -10.78 2.80 16.82
C ASP A 65 -11.20 3.55 15.55
N CYS A 66 -12.06 2.90 14.77
CA CYS A 66 -12.54 3.43 13.49
C CYS A 66 -13.90 4.13 13.59
N THR A 67 -14.43 4.35 14.80
CA THR A 67 -15.79 4.86 15.02
C THR A 67 -16.02 6.17 14.27
N GLN A 68 -15.17 7.17 14.49
CA GLN A 68 -15.29 8.47 13.82
C GLN A 68 -15.18 8.35 12.29
N LEU A 69 -14.28 7.51 11.79
CA LEU A 69 -14.06 7.34 10.34
C LEU A 69 -15.30 6.74 9.68
N VAL A 70 -15.87 5.69 10.29
CA VAL A 70 -17.13 5.09 9.85
C VAL A 70 -18.27 6.10 9.89
N THR A 71 -18.41 6.84 11.00
CA THR A 71 -19.47 7.85 11.16
C THR A 71 -19.38 8.95 10.10
N GLU A 72 -18.18 9.47 9.80
CA GLU A 72 -18.01 10.61 8.88
C GLU A 72 -17.97 10.24 7.40
N ALA A 73 -17.37 9.10 7.07
CA ALA A 73 -17.02 8.75 5.69
C ALA A 73 -17.52 7.37 5.24
N GLY A 74 -18.07 6.56 6.15
CA GLY A 74 -18.59 5.24 5.85
C GLY A 74 -19.81 5.28 4.93
N ALA A 75 -19.95 4.23 4.10
CA ALA A 75 -21.17 3.91 3.38
C ALA A 75 -22.34 3.58 4.32
N ALA A 76 -23.56 3.75 3.81
CA ALA A 76 -24.77 3.45 4.58
C ALA A 76 -24.73 2.01 5.12
N GLY A 77 -24.92 1.85 6.42
CA GLY A 77 -24.87 0.54 7.10
C GLY A 77 -23.48 -0.09 7.22
N THR A 78 -22.41 0.58 6.78
CA THR A 78 -21.05 0.04 6.89
C THR A 78 -20.60 -0.03 8.34
N GLN A 79 -19.80 -1.04 8.66
CA GLN A 79 -19.05 -1.15 9.90
C GLN A 79 -17.58 -1.43 9.57
N ALA A 80 -16.69 -1.03 10.47
CA ALA A 80 -15.29 -1.42 10.36
C ALA A 80 -15.17 -2.93 10.61
N ARG A 81 -14.64 -3.66 9.63
CA ARG A 81 -14.34 -5.09 9.79
C ARG A 81 -12.86 -5.23 10.13
N THR A 82 -12.56 -5.52 11.39
CA THR A 82 -11.20 -5.70 11.89
C THR A 82 -10.93 -7.18 12.15
N LEU A 83 -9.76 -7.65 11.74
CA LEU A 83 -9.30 -9.02 11.98
C LEU A 83 -7.87 -9.01 12.52
N ASP A 84 -7.55 -9.92 13.42
CA ASP A 84 -6.16 -10.24 13.75
C ASP A 84 -5.46 -10.79 12.50
N TYR A 85 -4.34 -10.18 12.15
CA TYR A 85 -3.56 -10.49 10.97
C TYR A 85 -2.57 -11.64 11.20
N SER A 86 -2.25 -11.94 12.47
CA SER A 86 -1.27 -12.94 12.88
C SER A 86 -1.56 -14.34 12.30
N PRO A 87 -2.82 -14.85 12.32
CA PRO A 87 -3.11 -16.17 11.74
C PRO A 87 -2.81 -16.29 10.24
N LEU A 88 -2.93 -15.20 9.47
CA LEU A 88 -2.52 -15.21 8.06
C LEU A 88 -1.00 -15.27 7.96
N LEU A 89 -0.31 -14.43 8.73
CA LEU A 89 1.15 -14.36 8.75
C LEU A 89 1.74 -15.73 9.10
N ASP A 90 1.27 -16.37 10.16
CA ASP A 90 1.78 -17.65 10.65
C ASP A 90 1.59 -18.78 9.63
N ARG A 91 0.54 -18.71 8.79
CA ARG A 91 0.28 -19.71 7.74
C ARG A 91 1.21 -19.60 6.53
N LEU A 92 1.89 -18.47 6.34
CA LEU A 92 2.77 -18.29 5.18
C LEU A 92 3.90 -19.32 5.19
N ALA A 93 4.08 -20.02 4.08
CA ALA A 93 5.14 -21.00 3.92
C ALA A 93 5.70 -20.94 2.49
N PRO A 94 6.99 -21.24 2.29
CA PRO A 94 7.54 -21.42 0.95
C PRO A 94 6.72 -22.43 0.13
N GLY A 95 6.61 -22.23 -1.19
CA GLY A 95 5.80 -23.10 -2.05
C GLY A 95 4.36 -22.61 -2.26
N GLN A 96 3.86 -21.71 -1.41
CA GLN A 96 2.47 -21.26 -1.52
C GLN A 96 2.27 -20.23 -2.64
N LEU A 97 1.08 -20.30 -3.27
CA LEU A 97 0.63 -19.30 -4.23
C LEU A 97 -0.43 -18.38 -3.61
N TRP A 98 -0.23 -17.08 -3.79
CA TRP A 98 -1.17 -16.05 -3.31
C TRP A 98 -1.41 -15.02 -4.40
N ALA A 99 -2.67 -14.65 -4.59
CA ALA A 99 -2.99 -13.41 -5.29
C ALA A 99 -2.62 -12.24 -4.37
N PHE A 100 -2.06 -11.18 -4.93
CA PHE A 100 -1.72 -9.99 -4.16
C PHE A 100 -2.25 -8.73 -4.82
N ARG A 101 -2.47 -7.72 -3.98
CA ARG A 101 -2.63 -6.33 -4.40
C ARG A 101 -1.68 -5.47 -3.60
N LEU A 102 -0.92 -4.61 -4.26
CA LEU A 102 0.07 -3.72 -3.64
C LEU A 102 -0.07 -2.31 -4.19
N THR A 103 -0.12 -1.30 -3.33
CA THR A 103 0.07 0.09 -3.75
C THR A 103 1.47 0.55 -3.36
N ALA A 104 2.34 0.90 -4.30
CA ALA A 104 3.70 1.35 -4.01
C ALA A 104 4.01 2.72 -4.63
N ASN A 105 5.19 3.27 -4.30
CA ASN A 105 5.77 4.43 -4.96
C ASN A 105 7.07 4.05 -5.68
N PRO A 106 6.98 3.61 -6.94
CA PRO A 106 8.14 3.20 -7.73
C PRO A 106 9.08 4.38 -7.92
N SER A 107 10.27 4.30 -7.33
CA SER A 107 11.22 5.40 -7.29
C SER A 107 12.66 4.91 -7.28
N TYR A 108 13.55 5.76 -7.79
CA TYR A 108 14.99 5.56 -7.81
C TYR A 108 15.71 6.81 -7.30
N SER A 109 16.97 6.65 -6.89
CA SER A 109 17.84 7.74 -6.46
C SER A 109 18.91 7.96 -7.51
N SER A 110 19.04 9.19 -8.00
CA SER A 110 20.13 9.59 -8.89
C SER A 110 21.23 10.29 -8.06
N PRO A 111 22.50 9.86 -8.14
CA PRO A 111 23.62 10.52 -7.47
C PRO A 111 23.73 12.00 -7.85
N ARG A 112 24.28 12.82 -6.95
CA ARG A 112 24.50 14.27 -7.16
C ARG A 112 25.96 14.69 -6.94
N GLY A 113 26.88 13.74 -7.03
CA GLY A 113 28.29 13.93 -6.73
C GLY A 113 28.72 13.29 -5.39
N PRO A 114 30.03 13.23 -5.11
CA PRO A 114 30.56 12.63 -3.89
C PRO A 114 30.05 13.34 -2.63
N GLY A 115 29.63 12.58 -1.62
CA GLY A 115 29.13 13.12 -0.34
C GLY A 115 27.75 13.79 -0.40
N VAL A 116 27.18 14.02 -1.59
CA VAL A 116 25.86 14.65 -1.73
C VAL A 116 24.77 13.58 -1.81
N ARG A 117 23.76 13.71 -0.95
CA ARG A 117 22.59 12.84 -0.99
C ARG A 117 21.92 12.89 -2.38
N GLY A 118 21.78 11.74 -3.01
CA GLY A 118 21.12 11.62 -4.31
C GLY A 118 19.69 12.15 -4.31
N LYS A 119 19.25 12.70 -5.45
CA LYS A 119 17.88 13.16 -5.64
C LYS A 119 17.01 12.00 -6.06
N ARG A 120 15.80 11.94 -5.50
CA ARG A 120 14.84 10.89 -5.83
C ARG A 120 13.93 11.31 -6.96
N TYR A 121 13.66 10.33 -7.82
CA TYR A 121 12.75 10.46 -8.95
C TYR A 121 11.79 9.27 -8.92
N GLY A 122 10.53 9.52 -9.28
CA GLY A 122 9.56 8.44 -9.47
C GLY A 122 9.64 7.90 -10.89
N HIS A 123 9.43 6.59 -11.07
CA HIS A 123 9.27 6.00 -12.41
C HIS A 123 7.95 6.47 -13.04
N VAL A 124 7.98 6.73 -14.35
CA VAL A 124 6.91 7.45 -15.07
C VAL A 124 6.23 6.60 -16.14
N THR A 125 6.89 5.60 -16.70
CA THR A 125 6.23 4.68 -17.66
C THR A 125 5.68 3.45 -16.93
N VAL A 126 4.67 2.79 -17.52
CA VAL A 126 4.14 1.52 -16.99
C VAL A 126 5.26 0.50 -16.89
N GLU A 127 6.08 0.37 -17.93
CA GLU A 127 7.18 -0.59 -17.97
C GLU A 127 8.23 -0.33 -16.89
N GLN A 128 8.64 0.92 -16.69
CA GLN A 128 9.57 1.26 -15.60
C GLN A 128 8.99 0.91 -14.22
N GLN A 129 7.70 1.12 -14.02
CA GLN A 129 7.02 0.79 -12.77
C GLN A 129 6.88 -0.72 -12.59
N ARG A 130 6.60 -1.47 -13.66
CA ARG A 130 6.60 -2.93 -13.66
C ARG A 130 7.97 -3.47 -13.25
N GLN A 131 9.01 -3.07 -13.98
CA GLN A 131 10.39 -3.47 -13.72
C GLN A 131 10.87 -3.09 -12.32
N TRP A 132 10.39 -1.97 -11.78
CA TRP A 132 10.69 -1.59 -10.40
C TRP A 132 10.23 -2.65 -9.39
N LEU A 133 9.06 -3.25 -9.58
CA LEU A 133 8.59 -4.31 -8.69
C LEU A 133 9.32 -5.63 -8.98
N VAL A 134 9.37 -6.04 -10.25
CA VAL A 134 10.03 -7.29 -10.69
C VAL A 134 11.46 -7.40 -10.17
N SER A 135 12.27 -6.34 -10.34
CA SER A 135 13.67 -6.31 -9.88
C SER A 135 13.85 -6.38 -8.35
N ARG A 136 12.79 -6.34 -7.56
CA ARG A 136 12.85 -6.28 -6.09
C ARG A 136 12.15 -7.44 -5.39
N THR A 137 11.38 -8.26 -6.09
CA THR A 137 10.55 -9.31 -5.45
C THR A 137 11.39 -10.34 -4.71
N ALA A 138 12.56 -10.72 -5.25
CA ALA A 138 13.50 -11.62 -4.57
C ALA A 138 13.89 -11.11 -3.17
N GLY A 139 14.08 -9.80 -3.02
CA GLY A 139 14.36 -9.17 -1.71
C GLY A 139 13.14 -9.05 -0.79
N TYR A 140 11.95 -9.45 -1.25
CA TYR A 140 10.69 -9.43 -0.51
C TYR A 140 10.18 -10.84 -0.15
N GLY A 141 10.96 -11.89 -0.43
CA GLY A 141 10.62 -13.28 -0.06
C GLY A 141 9.56 -13.92 -0.96
N PHE A 142 9.41 -13.42 -2.18
CA PHE A 142 8.54 -14.03 -3.18
C PHE A 142 9.03 -13.78 -4.60
N GLU A 143 8.51 -14.57 -5.54
CA GLU A 143 8.64 -14.33 -6.97
C GLU A 143 7.26 -14.17 -7.62
N LEU A 144 7.22 -13.49 -8.77
CA LEU A 144 5.98 -13.28 -9.51
C LEU A 144 5.74 -14.46 -10.44
N VAL A 145 4.50 -14.93 -10.48
CA VAL A 145 4.06 -16.01 -11.36
C VAL A 145 3.29 -15.41 -12.53
N PRO A 146 3.47 -15.91 -13.76
CA PRO A 146 2.64 -15.52 -14.88
C PRO A 146 1.14 -15.67 -14.58
N VAL A 147 0.35 -14.71 -15.04
CA VAL A 147 -1.11 -14.75 -15.05
C VAL A 147 -1.50 -15.79 -16.11
N ALA A 148 -2.28 -16.80 -15.69
CA ALA A 148 -2.81 -17.81 -16.61
C ALA A 148 -3.55 -17.14 -17.79
N ASP A 149 -3.43 -17.73 -18.98
CA ASP A 149 -4.03 -17.26 -20.23
C ASP A 149 -3.52 -15.91 -20.77
N THR A 150 -2.39 -15.41 -20.27
CA THR A 150 -1.66 -14.33 -20.93
C THR A 150 -0.51 -14.88 -21.77
N ASP A 151 -0.29 -14.26 -22.94
CA ASP A 151 0.87 -14.52 -23.78
C ASP A 151 2.15 -14.31 -22.93
N PRO A 152 3.00 -15.34 -22.75
CA PRO A 152 4.20 -15.23 -21.91
C PRO A 152 5.17 -14.14 -22.39
N ASP A 153 5.13 -13.78 -23.68
CA ASP A 153 5.97 -12.73 -24.25
C ASP A 153 5.42 -11.31 -23.99
N ARG A 154 4.20 -11.18 -23.45
CA ARG A 154 3.67 -9.88 -23.03
C ARG A 154 4.34 -9.38 -21.76
N ALA A 155 4.59 -8.07 -21.73
CA ALA A 155 5.13 -7.39 -20.56
C ALA A 155 4.25 -7.56 -19.31
N ASP A 156 2.93 -7.51 -19.40
CA ASP A 156 2.05 -7.62 -18.24
C ASP A 156 1.82 -9.06 -17.73
N SER A 157 2.46 -10.06 -18.33
CA SER A 157 2.22 -11.47 -18.04
C SER A 157 2.48 -11.84 -16.58
N VAL A 158 3.45 -11.24 -15.89
CA VAL A 158 3.78 -11.57 -14.48
C VAL A 158 3.18 -10.62 -13.44
N VAL A 159 2.82 -9.41 -13.83
CA VAL A 159 2.21 -8.42 -12.93
C VAL A 159 1.50 -7.32 -13.70
N VAL A 160 0.30 -6.99 -13.26
CA VAL A 160 -0.56 -5.98 -13.89
C VAL A 160 -0.48 -4.67 -13.11
N VAL A 161 -0.24 -3.57 -13.83
CA VAL A 161 -0.38 -2.21 -13.29
C VAL A 161 -1.82 -1.76 -13.49
N VAL A 162 -2.66 -1.96 -12.46
CA VAL A 162 -4.11 -1.71 -12.57
C VAL A 162 -4.50 -0.26 -12.37
N ARG A 163 -3.66 0.53 -11.68
CA ARG A 163 -3.95 1.94 -11.42
C ARG A 163 -2.69 2.75 -11.17
N ARG A 164 -2.71 3.99 -11.62
CA ARG A 164 -1.59 4.93 -11.51
C ARG A 164 -2.13 6.30 -11.14
N GLU A 165 -1.53 6.92 -10.13
CA GLU A 165 -1.88 8.26 -9.69
C GLU A 165 -0.60 9.05 -9.41
N ARG A 166 -0.69 10.38 -9.58
CA ARG A 166 0.41 11.28 -9.25
C ARG A 166 -0.05 12.39 -8.31
N PRO A 167 -0.39 12.07 -7.04
CA PRO A 167 -0.76 13.11 -6.09
C PRO A 167 0.41 14.06 -5.86
N VAL A 168 0.10 15.35 -5.98
CA VAL A 168 1.00 16.46 -5.73
C VAL A 168 0.39 17.31 -4.63
N PHE A 169 1.15 17.58 -3.58
CA PHE A 169 0.69 18.37 -2.46
C PHE A 169 1.85 19.06 -1.77
N ASN A 170 1.53 20.06 -0.94
CA ASN A 170 2.49 20.84 -0.20
C ASN A 170 2.56 20.33 1.25
N ARG A 171 3.76 20.11 1.76
CA ARG A 171 4.01 19.72 3.16
C ARG A 171 4.67 20.87 3.89
N ASN A 172 4.10 21.31 5.02
CA ASN A 172 4.74 22.32 5.86
C ASN A 172 6.12 21.87 6.29
N ARG A 173 7.08 22.79 6.26
CA ARG A 173 8.36 22.68 6.94
C ARG A 173 8.25 23.46 8.25
N PRO A 174 8.05 22.79 9.39
CA PRO A 174 7.83 23.47 10.67
C PRO A 174 9.00 24.37 11.06
N ASN A 175 10.22 23.98 10.69
CA ASN A 175 11.45 24.63 11.14
C ASN A 175 12.06 25.63 10.13
N GLU A 176 11.53 25.73 8.91
CA GLU A 176 12.13 26.53 7.82
C GLU A 176 11.17 27.61 7.26
N GLY A 177 9.94 27.72 7.79
CA GLY A 177 8.97 28.71 7.32
C GLY A 177 8.65 28.56 5.83
N GLY A 178 7.99 27.46 5.45
CA GLY A 178 7.61 27.25 4.04
C GLY A 178 6.96 25.91 3.76
N HIS A 179 6.72 25.63 2.48
CA HIS A 179 6.11 24.39 2.01
C HIS A 179 7.04 23.62 1.06
N ASP A 180 7.15 22.31 1.29
CA ASP A 180 7.84 21.37 0.42
C ASP A 180 6.84 20.72 -0.55
N ARG A 181 7.03 20.89 -1.86
CA ARG A 181 6.18 20.23 -2.86
C ARG A 181 6.53 18.74 -2.91
N VAL A 182 5.62 17.91 -2.45
CA VAL A 182 5.74 16.45 -2.47
C VAL A 182 5.01 15.92 -3.71
N THR A 183 5.71 15.11 -4.50
CA THR A 183 5.13 14.34 -5.61
C THR A 183 5.32 12.86 -5.33
N ILE A 184 4.25 12.07 -5.42
CA ILE A 184 4.28 10.63 -5.25
C ILE A 184 3.77 10.01 -6.55
N ASN A 185 4.50 9.05 -7.11
CA ASN A 185 4.01 8.26 -8.24
C ASN A 185 3.42 6.99 -7.64
N ARG A 186 2.13 7.02 -7.33
CA ARG A 186 1.45 5.88 -6.73
C ARG A 186 1.05 4.90 -7.83
N THR A 187 1.47 3.64 -7.68
CA THR A 187 1.16 2.57 -8.62
C THR A 187 0.54 1.41 -7.85
N VAL A 188 -0.61 0.94 -8.34
CA VAL A 188 -1.28 -0.25 -7.83
C VAL A 188 -0.95 -1.42 -8.74
N TYR A 189 -0.44 -2.48 -8.12
CA TYR A 189 -0.06 -3.72 -8.75
C TYR A 189 -0.99 -4.83 -8.30
N GLU A 190 -1.33 -5.71 -9.23
CA GLU A 190 -1.97 -6.99 -8.96
C GLU A 190 -1.25 -8.11 -9.69
N GLY A 191 -1.26 -9.30 -9.09
CA GLY A 191 -0.66 -10.48 -9.68
C GLY A 191 -0.74 -11.68 -8.75
N VAL A 192 -0.07 -12.74 -9.15
CA VAL A 192 0.13 -13.94 -8.33
C VAL A 192 1.59 -13.99 -7.92
N LEU A 193 1.82 -14.29 -6.65
CA LEU A 193 3.15 -14.54 -6.12
C LEU A 193 3.30 -15.98 -5.65
N HIS A 194 4.51 -16.48 -5.80
CA HIS A 194 4.98 -17.72 -5.20
C HIS A 194 5.92 -17.38 -4.04
N VAL A 195 5.62 -17.89 -2.85
CA VAL A 195 6.40 -17.61 -1.64
C VAL A 195 7.74 -18.35 -1.70
N THR A 196 8.84 -17.62 -1.60
CA THR A 196 10.20 -18.18 -1.58
C THR A 196 10.81 -18.13 -0.18
N ASP A 197 10.51 -17.10 0.61
CA ASP A 197 10.91 -16.94 2.00
C ASP A 197 9.76 -16.34 2.81
N ALA A 198 9.15 -17.15 3.68
CA ALA A 198 8.00 -16.74 4.48
C ALA A 198 8.35 -15.67 5.54
N GLU A 199 9.55 -15.70 6.13
CA GLU A 199 9.96 -14.73 7.15
C GLU A 199 10.18 -13.35 6.55
N VAL A 200 10.83 -13.29 5.38
CA VAL A 200 10.99 -12.03 4.64
C VAL A 200 9.62 -11.51 4.20
N LEU A 201 8.75 -12.39 3.68
CA LEU A 201 7.41 -12.00 3.25
C LEU A 201 6.56 -11.46 4.42
N ARG A 202 6.55 -12.15 5.57
CA ARG A 202 5.87 -11.70 6.80
C ARG A 202 6.33 -10.29 7.20
N ARG A 203 7.65 -10.06 7.18
CA ARG A 203 8.25 -8.76 7.52
C ARG A 203 7.80 -7.66 6.56
N VAL A 204 7.78 -7.90 5.25
CA VAL A 204 7.37 -6.87 4.28
C VAL A 204 5.87 -6.59 4.33
N LEU A 205 5.04 -7.57 4.68
CA LEU A 205 3.59 -7.36 4.86
C LEU A 205 3.28 -6.40 6.02
N VAL A 206 4.07 -6.42 7.10
CA VAL A 206 3.85 -5.56 8.28
C VAL A 206 4.64 -4.25 8.27
N THR A 207 5.77 -4.19 7.56
CA THR A 207 6.61 -2.97 7.43
C THR A 207 6.36 -2.19 6.15
N GLY A 208 5.74 -2.85 5.16
CA GLY A 208 5.33 -2.33 3.87
C GLY A 208 6.44 -2.25 2.83
N ILE A 209 6.05 -2.25 1.56
CA ILE A 209 6.96 -2.23 0.41
C ILE A 209 7.20 -0.80 -0.10
N GLY A 210 8.46 -0.45 -0.33
CA GLY A 210 8.84 0.85 -0.91
C GLY A 210 8.66 2.06 0.02
N ARG A 211 8.54 3.25 -0.59
CA ARG A 211 8.51 4.56 0.09
C ARG A 211 7.09 5.11 0.21
N SER A 212 6.97 6.30 0.83
CA SER A 212 5.73 7.08 0.94
C SER A 212 4.60 6.38 1.70
N LYS A 213 4.95 5.56 2.70
CA LYS A 213 4.00 4.75 3.48
C LYS A 213 2.95 5.54 4.26
N ALA A 214 3.33 6.74 4.72
CA ALA A 214 2.39 7.68 5.33
C ALA A 214 1.27 8.12 4.36
N TYR A 215 1.51 8.02 3.05
CA TYR A 215 0.65 8.55 2.01
C TYR A 215 0.02 7.42 1.17
N GLY A 216 -0.44 6.34 1.82
CA GLY A 216 -1.23 5.31 1.15
C GLY A 216 -0.43 4.37 0.25
N CYS A 217 0.87 4.21 0.53
CA CYS A 217 1.75 3.27 -0.16
C CYS A 217 2.28 2.21 0.80
N GLY A 218 2.79 1.12 0.24
CA GLY A 218 3.46 0.02 0.91
C GLY A 218 2.57 -1.06 1.47
N LEU A 219 1.24 -0.85 1.57
CA LEU A 219 0.34 -1.92 1.98
C LEU A 219 0.15 -2.94 0.85
N MET A 220 0.55 -4.18 1.11
CA MET A 220 0.25 -5.36 0.30
C MET A 220 -0.76 -6.23 1.06
N THR A 221 -1.76 -6.75 0.35
CA THR A 221 -2.76 -7.68 0.88
C THR A 221 -2.73 -8.96 0.06
N LEU A 222 -2.87 -10.10 0.72
CA LEU A 222 -2.91 -11.42 0.08
C LEU A 222 -4.32 -11.98 0.07
N ALA A 223 -4.64 -12.74 -0.98
CA ALA A 223 -5.86 -13.51 -1.12
C ALA A 223 -5.53 -14.89 -1.73
N ARG A 224 -6.34 -15.90 -1.39
CA ARG A 224 -6.19 -17.21 -2.02
C ARG A 224 -6.34 -17.06 -3.53
N VAL A 225 -5.44 -17.68 -4.29
CA VAL A 225 -5.62 -17.80 -5.74
C VAL A 225 -6.92 -18.57 -5.97
N ARG A 226 -7.84 -17.98 -6.74
CA ARG A 226 -9.03 -18.70 -7.19
C ARG A 226 -8.52 -19.75 -8.18
N ARG A 227 -8.58 -21.02 -7.79
CA ARG A 227 -8.50 -22.11 -8.77
C ARG A 227 -9.79 -22.00 -9.57
N GLY A 228 -9.66 -21.71 -10.87
CA GLY A 228 -10.76 -21.85 -11.82
C GLY A 228 -11.25 -23.29 -11.87
#